data_AF-A0A6C0AR24-F1
#
_entry.id   AF-A0A6C0AR24-F1
#
_cell.length_a   1.000
_cell.length_b   1.000
_cell.length_c   1.000
_cell.angle_alpha   90.00
_cell.angle_beta   90.00
_cell.angle_gamma   90.00
#
_symmetry.space_group_name_H-M   'P 1'
#
loop_
_entity.id
_entity.type
_entity.pdbx_description
1 polymer ?
#
loop_
_entity_poly.entity_id
_entity_poly.type
_entity_poly.pdbx_seq_one_letter_code
_entity_poly.pdbx_strand_id
1 'polypeptide(L)'
;MNFDLNTENYKLEEFIQIFELPPNFDRNMVEIKEAKLRESILKNNQINKDTQEKTINFIVKAKNIILDGAQSLYSQDSPFEQKLEQLYNTSYQLKPTNLEDQGEHMVQVRHKKPYLTSFPTEFVTGVINPLKKRTIKKNLNIDSRFRENYYTSSASNYNITLPINMNNVVQMQLSAIEIPTTFYVVSKQYGNNYFSISVNGDTTVINIPDGNYNQITIMDAINNQLSLAGSPFNQVLFTVNIVNNNTGTGQTLVGFSDLSGNQSIELNFQADRSGLDDKNTPLPLKFGWLLGFRNGIYVNNLNYVSEGVVDTTGPKYLYLVIDDYNNNVNNYFYSAFNSSILNNNIIARIALTSNTFSILQQNNSALITTPRDYFGPVDLKNLNIQLLDEYGRVIDLNNMDFSFCLTLSTIYDL
;
A
#
# COMPACT_ATOMS: atom_id res chain seq x y z
N MET A 1 35.11 27.26 -38.27
CA MET A 1 33.79 27.91 -38.43
C MET A 1 33.60 28.82 -37.24
N ASN A 2 33.33 30.11 -37.46
CA ASN A 2 32.94 31.01 -36.38
C ASN A 2 31.43 30.83 -36.20
N PHE A 3 31.00 30.26 -35.08
CA PHE A 3 29.59 30.17 -34.75
C PHE A 3 29.12 31.54 -34.24
N ASP A 4 28.02 32.05 -34.78
CA ASP A 4 27.35 33.22 -34.21
C ASP A 4 26.60 32.76 -32.96
N LEU A 5 27.06 33.19 -31.79
CA LEU A 5 26.49 32.82 -30.49
C LEU A 5 25.76 34.00 -29.85
N ASN A 6 25.42 35.03 -30.63
CA ASN A 6 24.60 36.13 -30.16
C ASN A 6 23.11 35.84 -30.37
N THR A 7 22.36 35.66 -29.29
CA THR A 7 20.92 35.37 -29.32
C THR A 7 20.07 36.50 -29.93
N GLU A 8 20.59 37.72 -30.01
CA GLU A 8 19.88 38.87 -30.59
C GLU A 8 19.81 38.84 -32.12
N ASN A 9 20.67 38.02 -32.76
CA ASN A 9 20.73 37.90 -34.22
C ASN A 9 19.72 36.89 -34.79
N TYR A 10 18.97 36.19 -33.93
CA TYR A 10 18.09 35.09 -34.31
C TYR A 10 16.62 35.40 -34.01
N LYS A 11 15.74 35.01 -34.93
CA LYS A 11 14.28 35.07 -34.73
C LYS A 11 13.75 33.82 -34.05
N LEU A 12 12.56 33.91 -33.44
CA LEU A 12 11.89 32.79 -32.77
C LEU A 12 11.73 31.55 -33.69
N GLU A 13 11.35 31.76 -34.94
CA GLU A 13 11.20 30.69 -35.93
C GLU A 13 12.53 29.96 -36.22
N GLU A 14 13.65 30.67 -36.18
CA GLU A 14 14.98 30.10 -36.40
C GLU A 14 15.41 29.26 -35.19
N PHE A 15 15.05 29.68 -33.97
CA PHE A 15 15.27 28.86 -32.77
C PHE A 15 14.42 27.58 -32.77
N ILE A 16 13.19 27.63 -33.26
CA ILE A 16 12.33 26.45 -33.44
C ILE A 16 12.97 25.47 -34.43
N GLN A 17 13.59 25.98 -35.51
CA GLN A 17 14.33 25.15 -36.48
C GLN A 17 15.62 24.57 -35.88
N ILE A 18 16.40 25.35 -35.12
CA ILE A 18 17.63 24.88 -34.44
C ILE A 18 17.33 23.74 -33.48
N PHE A 19 16.18 23.79 -32.79
CA PHE A 19 15.74 22.73 -31.87
C PHE A 19 14.95 21.60 -32.55
N GLU A 20 14.72 21.71 -33.87
CA GLU A 20 13.92 20.78 -34.67
C GLU A 20 12.55 20.48 -34.03
N LEU A 21 11.85 21.53 -33.60
CA LEU A 21 10.57 21.40 -32.92
C LEU A 21 9.41 21.33 -33.94
N PRO A 22 8.42 20.43 -33.75
CA PRO A 22 7.21 20.37 -34.58
C PRO A 22 6.32 21.61 -34.35
N PRO A 23 5.37 21.94 -35.24
CA PRO A 23 4.55 23.16 -35.13
C PRO A 23 3.68 23.24 -33.86
N ASN A 24 3.31 22.10 -33.26
CA ASN A 24 2.63 22.03 -31.96
C ASN A 24 3.54 21.31 -30.95
N PHE A 25 4.36 22.06 -30.24
CA PHE A 25 5.31 21.50 -29.28
C PHE A 25 4.93 21.85 -27.83
N ASP A 26 5.03 20.86 -26.94
CA ASP A 26 4.86 21.05 -25.50
C ASP A 26 6.20 21.42 -24.85
N ARG A 27 6.13 22.10 -23.70
CA ARG A 27 7.28 22.47 -22.86
C ARG A 27 8.20 21.28 -22.60
N ASN A 28 7.63 20.12 -22.31
CA ASN A 28 8.40 18.90 -22.06
C ASN A 28 9.26 18.49 -23.27
N MET A 29 8.77 18.69 -24.50
CA MET A 29 9.55 18.38 -25.71
C MET A 29 10.73 19.32 -25.91
N VAL A 30 10.57 20.61 -25.58
CA VAL A 30 11.67 21.60 -25.65
C VAL A 30 12.80 21.20 -24.69
N GLU A 31 12.46 20.74 -23.48
CA GLU A 31 13.46 20.30 -22.49
C GLU A 31 14.18 19.02 -22.92
N ILE A 32 13.46 18.06 -23.50
CA ILE A 32 14.07 16.82 -24.02
C ILE A 32 15.02 17.13 -25.17
N LYS A 33 14.66 18.04 -26.08
CA LYS A 33 15.49 18.43 -27.23
C LYS A 33 16.72 19.23 -26.79
N GLU A 34 16.58 20.12 -25.80
CA GLU A 34 17.71 20.83 -25.19
C GLU A 34 18.72 19.87 -24.57
N ALA A 35 18.25 18.91 -23.76
CA ALA A 35 19.11 17.94 -23.10
C ALA A 35 19.89 17.11 -24.13
N LYS A 36 19.25 16.68 -25.23
CA LYS A 36 19.90 15.96 -26.32
C LYS A 36 20.98 16.80 -27.02
N LEU A 37 20.69 18.07 -27.30
CA LEU A 37 21.68 18.97 -27.92
C LEU A 37 22.87 19.22 -26.98
N ARG A 38 22.61 19.46 -25.69
CA ARG A 38 23.65 19.65 -24.69
C ARG A 38 24.54 18.42 -24.54
N GLU A 39 23.95 17.22 -24.48
CA GLU A 39 24.73 15.98 -24.46
C GLU A 39 25.59 15.79 -25.71
N SER A 40 25.05 16.12 -26.89
CA SER A 40 25.80 15.99 -28.15
C SER A 40 27.03 16.90 -28.19
N ILE A 41 26.94 18.10 -27.61
CA ILE A 41 28.04 19.06 -27.53
C ILE A 41 29.10 18.61 -26.53
N LEU A 42 28.67 18.07 -25.37
CA LEU A 42 29.57 17.56 -24.35
C LEU A 42 30.33 16.30 -24.79
N LYS A 43 29.71 15.46 -25.64
CA LYS A 43 30.34 14.23 -26.19
C LYS A 43 31.31 14.52 -27.34
N ASN A 44 31.34 15.74 -27.89
CA ASN A 44 32.19 16.09 -29.02
C ASN A 44 33.59 16.58 -28.56
N ASN A 45 34.58 15.67 -28.63
CA ASN A 45 35.96 15.95 -28.22
C ASN A 45 36.78 16.83 -29.20
N GLN A 46 36.21 17.24 -30.33
CA GLN A 46 36.92 18.03 -31.34
C GLN A 46 36.80 19.55 -31.13
N ILE A 47 35.98 20.00 -30.17
CA ILE A 47 35.69 21.41 -29.91
C ILE A 47 36.42 21.87 -28.64
N ASN A 48 36.99 23.08 -28.66
CA ASN A 48 37.62 23.67 -27.47
C ASN A 48 36.59 23.88 -26.34
N LYS A 49 36.99 23.64 -25.08
CA LYS A 49 36.13 23.76 -23.89
C LYS A 49 35.46 25.13 -23.77
N ASP A 50 36.18 26.21 -24.06
CA ASP A 50 35.62 27.58 -24.03
C ASP A 50 34.49 27.78 -25.06
N THR A 51 34.64 27.18 -26.25
CA THR A 51 33.62 27.23 -27.29
C THR A 51 32.42 26.36 -26.94
N GLN A 52 32.64 25.20 -26.31
CA GLN A 52 31.56 24.33 -25.82
C GLN A 52 30.71 25.05 -24.78
N GLU A 53 31.33 25.72 -23.80
CA GLU A 53 30.62 26.44 -22.74
C GLU A 53 29.80 27.61 -23.30
N LYS A 54 30.37 28.39 -24.22
CA LYS A 54 29.63 29.48 -24.90
C LYS A 54 28.45 28.95 -25.71
N THR A 55 28.60 27.79 -26.36
CA THR A 55 27.52 27.17 -27.14
C THR A 55 26.40 26.63 -26.24
N ILE A 56 26.75 26.03 -25.11
CA ILE A 56 25.76 25.57 -24.12
C ILE A 56 24.99 26.77 -23.55
N ASN A 57 25.69 27.85 -23.19
CA ASN A 57 25.04 29.07 -22.70
C ASN A 57 24.11 29.70 -23.75
N PHE A 58 24.48 29.65 -25.03
CA PHE A 58 23.60 30.07 -26.12
C PHE A 58 22.33 29.21 -26.21
N ILE A 59 22.45 27.88 -26.11
CA ILE A 59 21.31 26.95 -26.16
C ILE A 59 20.37 27.15 -24.96
N VAL A 60 20.91 27.37 -23.76
CA VAL A 60 20.10 27.65 -22.57
C VAL A 60 19.32 28.97 -22.74
N LYS A 61 19.96 30.01 -23.28
CA LYS A 61 19.27 31.28 -23.58
C LYS A 61 18.21 31.11 -24.66
N ALA A 62 18.50 30.36 -25.72
CA ALA A 62 17.56 30.06 -26.80
C ALA A 62 16.33 29.29 -26.29
N LYS A 63 16.51 28.31 -25.38
CA LYS A 63 15.41 27.60 -24.71
C LYS A 63 14.46 28.59 -24.01
N ASN A 64 15.01 29.52 -23.23
CA ASN A 64 14.19 30.47 -22.50
C ASN A 64 13.40 31.39 -23.44
N ILE A 65 14.02 31.85 -24.53
CA ILE A 65 13.34 32.65 -25.57
C ILE A 65 12.20 31.85 -26.24
N ILE A 66 12.42 30.55 -26.53
CA ILE A 66 11.37 29.67 -27.09
C ILE A 66 10.21 29.53 -26.10
N LEU A 67 10.49 29.30 -24.82
CA LEU A 67 9.45 29.09 -23.81
C LEU A 67 8.63 30.36 -23.55
N ASP A 68 9.29 31.52 -23.47
CA ASP A 68 8.63 32.81 -23.27
C ASP A 68 7.80 33.20 -24.50
N GLY A 69 8.30 32.92 -25.71
CA GLY A 69 7.58 33.13 -26.97
C GLY A 69 6.38 32.19 -27.15
N ALA A 70 6.53 30.90 -26.78
CA ALA A 70 5.46 29.90 -26.88
C ALA A 70 4.29 30.22 -25.94
N GLN A 71 4.55 30.80 -24.77
CA GLN A 71 3.51 31.20 -23.82
C GLN A 71 2.56 32.26 -24.40
N SER A 72 3.04 33.09 -25.34
CA SER A 72 2.20 34.06 -26.06
C SER A 72 1.32 33.43 -27.15
N LEU A 73 1.72 32.27 -27.70
CA LEU A 73 1.02 31.55 -28.77
C LEU A 73 -0.12 30.63 -28.27
N TYR A 74 -0.08 30.22 -27.00
CA TYR A 74 -1.04 29.26 -26.41
C TYR A 74 -2.07 29.90 -25.44
N SER A 75 -2.25 31.22 -25.47
CA SER A 75 -3.20 31.92 -24.57
C SER A 75 -4.70 31.74 -24.91
N GLN A 76 -5.07 30.59 -25.47
CA GLN A 76 -6.46 30.14 -25.59
C GLN A 76 -6.62 28.70 -25.07
N ASP A 77 -6.38 28.49 -23.78
CA ASP A 77 -6.86 27.27 -23.12
C ASP A 77 -8.40 27.27 -23.13
N SER A 78 -8.99 26.13 -23.47
CA SER A 78 -10.44 26.01 -23.47
C SER A 78 -10.99 26.16 -22.02
N PRO A 79 -12.17 26.78 -21.82
CA PRO A 79 -12.76 26.95 -20.48
C PRO A 79 -13.01 25.63 -19.72
N PHE A 80 -13.00 24.50 -20.45
CA PHE A 80 -13.20 23.17 -19.91
C PHE A 80 -11.91 22.61 -19.29
N GLU A 81 -10.77 22.75 -19.97
CA GLU A 81 -9.47 22.30 -19.47
C GLU A 81 -9.08 23.05 -18.20
N GLN A 82 -9.29 24.37 -18.17
CA GLN A 82 -9.05 25.18 -16.96
C GLN A 82 -9.89 24.72 -15.76
N LYS A 83 -11.14 24.29 -15.99
CA LYS A 83 -12.00 23.73 -14.93
C LYS A 83 -11.51 22.36 -14.46
N LEU A 84 -11.05 21.52 -15.36
CA LEU A 84 -10.53 20.19 -15.03
C LEU A 84 -9.24 20.31 -14.21
N GLU A 85 -8.32 21.18 -14.62
CA GLU A 85 -7.08 21.43 -13.88
C GLU A 85 -7.32 22.02 -12.50
N GLN A 86 -8.34 22.90 -12.35
CA GLN A 86 -8.75 23.44 -11.05
C GLN A 86 -9.36 22.37 -10.14
N LEU A 87 -10.13 21.42 -10.68
CA LEU A 87 -10.72 20.31 -9.91
C LEU A 87 -9.65 19.34 -9.41
N TYR A 88 -8.66 19.04 -10.25
CA TYR A 88 -7.63 18.04 -9.95
C TYR A 88 -6.34 18.65 -9.37
N ASN A 89 -6.26 19.97 -9.19
CA ASN A 89 -5.08 20.70 -8.70
C ASN A 89 -3.77 20.31 -9.41
N THR A 90 -3.85 20.09 -10.72
CA THR A 90 -2.72 19.66 -11.54
C THR A 90 -1.83 20.81 -12.02
N SER A 91 -2.29 22.05 -11.87
CA SER A 91 -1.51 23.24 -12.25
C SER A 91 -0.44 23.56 -11.20
N TYR A 92 0.84 23.52 -11.58
CA TYR A 92 1.97 23.95 -10.73
C TYR A 92 2.20 25.48 -10.74
N GLN A 93 1.31 26.25 -11.37
CA GLN A 93 1.41 27.71 -11.39
C GLN A 93 0.97 28.31 -10.05
N LEU A 94 1.74 29.28 -9.56
CA LEU A 94 1.38 30.07 -8.40
C LEU A 94 0.14 30.91 -8.74
N LYS A 95 -0.97 30.63 -8.07
CA LYS A 95 -2.18 31.43 -8.21
C LYS A 95 -1.98 32.74 -7.43
N PRO A 96 -2.21 33.92 -8.06
CA PRO A 96 -2.17 35.17 -7.32
C PRO A 96 -3.29 35.17 -6.28
N THR A 97 -2.93 35.37 -5.02
CA THR A 97 -3.89 35.72 -3.97
C THR A 97 -4.15 37.21 -4.05
N ASN A 98 -5.42 37.60 -4.17
CA ASN A 98 -5.80 39.01 -4.06
C ASN A 98 -5.52 39.46 -2.62
N LEU A 99 -4.47 40.27 -2.44
CA LEU A 99 -4.06 40.78 -1.14
C LEU A 99 -4.81 42.06 -0.74
N GLU A 100 -5.36 42.80 -1.70
CA GLU A 100 -6.07 44.05 -1.46
C GLU A 100 -7.29 44.17 -2.37
N ASP A 101 -8.48 44.02 -1.78
CA ASP A 101 -9.72 44.49 -2.39
C ASP A 101 -9.99 45.91 -1.87
N GLN A 102 -9.80 46.92 -2.72
CA GLN A 102 -10.02 48.33 -2.37
C GLN A 102 -11.51 48.67 -2.10
N GLY A 103 -12.43 47.71 -2.28
CA GLY A 103 -13.83 47.82 -1.86
C GLY A 103 -14.16 47.19 -0.50
N GLU A 104 -13.28 46.38 0.09
CA GLU A 104 -13.55 45.65 1.34
C GLU A 104 -12.89 46.29 2.57
N HIS A 105 -13.33 47.51 2.90
CA HIS A 105 -13.38 47.95 4.31
C HIS A 105 -14.72 47.57 4.95
N MET A 106 -15.12 46.32 4.76
CA MET A 106 -16.12 45.71 5.62
C MET A 106 -15.34 44.78 6.54
N VAL A 107 -15.18 45.20 7.79
CA VAL A 107 -15.12 44.20 8.86
C VAL A 107 -16.36 43.35 8.62
N GLN A 108 -16.19 42.16 8.04
CA GLN A 108 -17.28 41.21 7.92
C GLN A 108 -17.61 40.80 9.35
N VAL A 109 -18.45 41.60 10.01
CA VAL A 109 -19.14 41.19 11.21
C VAL A 109 -20.07 40.10 10.70
N ARG A 110 -19.58 38.85 10.75
CA ARG A 110 -20.38 37.67 10.48
C ARG A 110 -21.71 37.90 11.16
N HIS A 111 -22.82 37.86 10.40
CA HIS A 111 -24.13 37.83 11.01
C HIS A 111 -24.07 36.79 12.13
N LYS A 112 -24.27 37.22 13.39
CA LYS A 112 -24.37 36.31 14.53
C LYS A 112 -25.61 35.46 14.28
N LYS A 113 -25.46 34.40 13.51
CA LYS A 113 -26.41 33.29 13.51
C LYS A 113 -26.40 32.81 14.97
N PRO A 114 -27.55 32.79 15.67
CA PRO A 114 -27.59 32.21 16.99
C PRO A 114 -27.20 30.74 16.82
N TYR A 115 -25.95 30.43 17.14
CA TYR A 115 -25.50 29.06 17.30
C TYR A 115 -25.64 28.75 18.79
N LEU A 116 -26.31 27.65 19.10
CA LEU A 116 -26.22 27.06 20.42
C LEU A 116 -24.82 26.43 20.51
N THR A 117 -23.89 27.07 21.22
CA THR A 117 -22.71 26.34 21.71
C THR A 117 -23.18 25.35 22.76
N SER A 118 -23.34 24.08 22.38
CA SER A 118 -23.31 22.99 23.34
C SER A 118 -21.85 22.65 23.62
N PHE A 119 -21.32 23.14 24.73
CA PHE A 119 -20.16 22.48 25.33
C PHE A 119 -20.69 21.18 25.96
N PRO A 120 -20.09 20.01 25.70
CA PRO A 120 -20.38 18.83 26.50
C PRO A 120 -19.77 19.05 27.89
N THR A 121 -20.47 19.81 28.74
CA THR A 121 -20.21 19.78 30.17
C THR A 121 -20.65 18.42 30.67
N GLU A 122 -19.71 17.55 31.01
CA GLU A 122 -20.03 16.23 31.57
C GLU A 122 -20.85 16.35 32.86
N PHE A 123 -20.72 17.46 33.62
CA PHE A 123 -21.50 17.69 34.84
C PHE A 123 -21.75 19.19 35.09
N VAL A 124 -23.03 19.60 35.15
CA VAL A 124 -23.45 20.85 35.82
C VAL A 124 -24.57 20.51 36.78
N THR A 125 -24.45 20.97 38.03
CA THR A 125 -25.34 20.64 39.14
C THR A 125 -26.61 21.48 39.13
N GLY A 126 -27.72 20.87 39.56
CA GLY A 126 -28.98 21.55 39.90
C GLY A 126 -29.49 21.05 41.25
N VAL A 127 -30.12 21.94 42.04
CA VAL A 127 -30.40 21.75 43.48
C VAL A 127 -31.53 20.74 43.79
N ILE A 128 -32.17 20.12 42.78
CA ILE A 128 -33.29 19.15 42.94
C ILE A 128 -33.03 17.92 42.04
N ASN A 129 -31.92 17.23 42.28
CA ASN A 129 -31.26 16.21 41.44
C ASN A 129 -32.16 15.15 40.73
N PRO A 130 -32.12 15.06 39.38
CA PRO A 130 -32.20 13.78 38.69
C PRO A 130 -30.95 13.59 37.80
N LEU A 131 -30.15 12.57 38.09
CA LEU A 131 -29.07 12.13 37.21
C LEU A 131 -29.67 11.64 35.87
N LYS A 132 -29.81 12.51 34.87
CA LYS A 132 -30.14 12.10 33.50
C LYS A 132 -28.89 11.51 32.84
N LYS A 133 -28.49 10.29 33.19
CA LYS A 133 -27.63 9.50 32.30
C LYS A 133 -28.42 9.26 31.01
N ARG A 134 -28.11 10.02 29.95
CA ARG A 134 -28.80 9.92 28.65
C ARG A 134 -28.30 8.72 27.85
N THR A 135 -27.12 8.22 28.16
CA THR A 135 -26.53 7.05 27.52
C THR A 135 -25.93 6.11 28.57
N ILE A 136 -26.11 4.81 28.36
CA ILE A 136 -25.47 3.75 29.14
C ILE A 136 -24.46 3.02 28.26
N LYS A 137 -23.36 2.58 28.85
CA LYS A 137 -22.37 1.73 28.17
C LYS A 137 -22.70 0.27 28.44
N LYS A 138 -22.76 -0.55 27.39
CA LYS A 138 -22.93 -1.99 27.45
C LYS A 138 -21.73 -2.65 26.78
N ASN A 139 -21.21 -3.72 27.39
CA ASN A 139 -20.14 -4.51 26.79
C ASN A 139 -20.73 -5.78 26.19
N LEU A 140 -20.44 -6.02 24.91
CA LEU A 140 -20.89 -7.17 24.15
C LEU A 140 -19.66 -8.02 23.79
N ASN A 141 -19.55 -9.20 24.39
CA ASN A 141 -18.52 -10.16 24.05
C ASN A 141 -19.01 -11.07 22.92
N ILE A 142 -18.17 -11.24 21.89
CA ILE A 142 -18.42 -12.12 20.76
C ILE A 142 -17.26 -13.09 20.63
N ASP A 143 -17.57 -14.36 20.41
CA ASP A 143 -16.61 -15.44 20.29
C ASP A 143 -17.01 -16.33 19.12
N SER A 144 -16.07 -16.56 18.20
CA SER A 144 -16.33 -17.32 16.97
C SER A 144 -16.70 -18.78 17.23
N ARG A 145 -16.41 -19.32 18.43
CA ARG A 145 -16.85 -20.68 18.83
C ARG A 145 -18.36 -20.85 18.83
N PHE A 146 -19.10 -19.76 19.04
CA PHE A 146 -20.57 -19.77 19.11
C PHE A 146 -21.24 -19.32 17.80
N ARG A 147 -20.49 -19.26 16.69
CA ARG A 147 -21.03 -18.88 15.38
C ARG A 147 -21.99 -19.92 14.81
N GLU A 148 -22.89 -19.46 13.95
CA GLU A 148 -23.78 -20.35 13.22
C GLU A 148 -23.00 -21.20 12.21
N ASN A 149 -23.38 -22.48 12.09
CA ASN A 149 -22.76 -23.44 11.18
C ASN A 149 -21.24 -23.62 11.39
N TYR A 150 -20.82 -23.84 12.64
CA TYR A 150 -19.41 -23.95 13.04
C TYR A 150 -18.53 -24.82 12.12
N TYR A 151 -19.04 -25.97 11.67
CA TYR A 151 -18.25 -26.89 10.83
C TYR A 151 -18.19 -26.53 9.34
N THR A 152 -18.98 -25.55 8.88
CA THR A 152 -19.04 -25.18 7.45
C THR A 152 -18.65 -23.75 7.17
N SER A 153 -18.81 -22.83 8.13
CA SER A 153 -18.33 -21.45 8.01
C SER A 153 -16.87 -21.31 8.49
N SER A 154 -16.19 -20.22 8.10
CA SER A 154 -14.86 -19.88 8.60
C SER A 154 -14.96 -19.03 9.86
N ALA A 155 -14.04 -19.21 10.81
CA ALA A 155 -13.95 -18.34 11.98
C ALA A 155 -13.62 -16.88 11.61
N SER A 156 -12.98 -16.63 10.46
CA SER A 156 -12.57 -15.28 10.05
C SER A 156 -13.59 -14.56 9.14
N ASN A 157 -14.67 -15.21 8.75
CA ASN A 157 -15.77 -14.60 7.98
C ASN A 157 -17.07 -15.34 8.26
N TYR A 158 -17.89 -14.79 9.15
CA TYR A 158 -19.15 -15.41 9.57
C TYR A 158 -20.22 -14.38 9.93
N ASN A 159 -21.46 -14.84 9.89
CA ASN A 159 -22.60 -14.09 10.40
C ASN A 159 -22.94 -14.58 11.82
N ILE A 160 -23.33 -13.66 12.69
CA ILE A 160 -23.86 -13.96 14.01
C ILE A 160 -25.17 -13.21 14.24
N THR A 161 -26.15 -13.95 14.77
CA THR A 161 -27.41 -13.39 15.27
C THR A 161 -27.28 -13.22 16.78
N LEU A 162 -27.37 -11.99 17.28
CA LEU A 162 -27.33 -11.72 18.71
C LEU A 162 -28.59 -12.30 19.40
N PRO A 163 -28.44 -12.94 20.58
CA PRO A 163 -29.57 -13.53 21.30
C PRO A 163 -30.54 -12.47 21.84
N ILE A 164 -30.05 -11.24 22.05
CA ILE A 164 -30.83 -10.09 22.52
C ILE A 164 -30.60 -8.94 21.54
N ASN A 165 -31.67 -8.28 21.11
CA ASN A 165 -31.56 -7.08 20.29
C ASN A 165 -30.97 -5.93 21.12
N MET A 166 -29.88 -5.35 20.63
CA MET A 166 -29.26 -4.20 21.29
C MET A 166 -29.90 -2.95 20.72
N ASN A 167 -30.92 -2.44 21.43
CA ASN A 167 -31.69 -1.30 20.95
C ASN A 167 -31.03 0.05 21.26
N ASN A 168 -31.37 1.06 20.45
CA ASN A 168 -30.98 2.45 20.64
C ASN A 168 -29.46 2.70 20.75
N VAL A 169 -28.66 1.97 19.98
CA VAL A 169 -27.21 2.11 19.94
C VAL A 169 -26.85 3.38 19.15
N VAL A 170 -26.01 4.24 19.73
CA VAL A 170 -25.52 5.47 19.10
C VAL A 170 -24.03 5.42 18.76
N GLN A 171 -23.30 4.50 19.40
CA GLN A 171 -21.87 4.32 19.15
C GLN A 171 -21.43 2.88 19.41
N MET A 172 -20.49 2.38 18.61
CA MET A 172 -19.82 1.10 18.77
C MET A 172 -18.30 1.27 18.72
N GLN A 173 -17.58 0.62 19.64
CA GLN A 173 -16.12 0.61 19.65
C GLN A 173 -15.59 -0.76 20.03
N LEU A 174 -14.49 -1.19 19.42
CA LEU A 174 -13.73 -2.37 19.87
C LEU A 174 -12.93 -2.02 21.14
N SER A 175 -13.09 -2.85 22.17
CA SER A 175 -12.49 -2.64 23.49
C SER A 175 -11.36 -3.62 23.81
N ALA A 176 -11.50 -4.88 23.39
CA ALA A 176 -10.50 -5.92 23.57
C ALA A 176 -10.65 -6.98 22.47
N ILE A 177 -9.56 -7.68 22.17
CA ILE A 177 -9.54 -8.76 21.20
C ILE A 177 -8.45 -9.78 21.54
N GLU A 178 -8.80 -11.06 21.39
CA GLU A 178 -7.92 -12.20 21.55
C GLU A 178 -7.89 -13.00 20.24
N ILE A 179 -6.77 -12.93 19.51
CA ILE A 179 -6.58 -13.63 18.22
C ILE A 179 -5.47 -14.66 18.35
N PRO A 180 -5.70 -15.93 17.98
CA PRO A 180 -4.61 -16.89 17.82
C PRO A 180 -3.78 -16.52 16.59
N THR A 181 -2.46 -16.38 16.74
CA THR A 181 -1.52 -16.21 15.63
C THR A 181 -1.15 -17.55 15.01
N THR A 182 -2.19 -18.28 14.60
CA THR A 182 -2.09 -19.63 14.05
C THR A 182 -2.10 -19.65 12.53
N PHE A 183 -2.32 -18.52 11.87
CA PHE A 183 -2.21 -18.37 10.42
C PHE A 183 -0.79 -18.70 9.93
N TYR A 184 -0.69 -19.23 8.72
CA TYR A 184 0.59 -19.57 8.10
C TYR A 184 1.06 -18.47 7.16
N VAL A 185 2.34 -18.12 7.29
CA VAL A 185 3.02 -17.19 6.37
C VAL A 185 3.22 -17.83 5.00
N VAL A 186 3.59 -19.11 4.96
CA VAL A 186 3.67 -19.91 3.73
C VAL A 186 2.44 -20.82 3.68
N SER A 187 1.58 -20.62 2.69
CA SER A 187 0.33 -21.37 2.56
C SER A 187 -0.09 -21.57 1.11
N LYS A 188 -0.49 -22.80 0.81
CA LYS A 188 -1.15 -23.18 -0.44
C LYS A 188 -2.45 -22.42 -0.67
N GLN A 189 -3.19 -22.06 0.38
CA GLN A 189 -4.44 -21.30 0.25
C GLN A 189 -4.19 -19.86 -0.23
N TYR A 190 -3.06 -19.26 0.16
CA TYR A 190 -2.65 -17.96 -0.36
C TYR A 190 -1.90 -18.05 -1.69
N GLY A 191 -1.56 -19.25 -2.14
CA GLY A 191 -0.83 -19.48 -3.38
C GLY A 191 0.61 -18.95 -3.35
N ASN A 192 1.19 -18.83 -2.16
CA ASN A 192 2.53 -18.28 -1.95
C ASN A 192 3.55 -19.33 -1.50
N ASN A 193 3.27 -20.63 -1.71
CA ASN A 193 4.08 -21.74 -1.22
C ASN A 193 4.88 -22.47 -2.32
N TYR A 194 5.01 -21.88 -3.51
CA TYR A 194 5.70 -22.54 -4.62
C TYR A 194 6.50 -21.55 -5.46
N PHE A 195 7.47 -22.08 -6.21
CA PHE A 195 8.19 -21.36 -7.26
C PHE A 195 8.65 -22.36 -8.33
N SER A 196 8.93 -21.87 -9.54
CA SER A 196 9.49 -22.67 -10.62
C SER A 196 11.01 -22.46 -10.69
N ILE A 197 11.74 -23.54 -10.94
CA ILE A 197 13.19 -23.53 -11.12
C ILE A 197 13.53 -24.32 -12.38
N SER A 198 14.43 -23.76 -13.19
CA SER A 198 15.00 -24.44 -14.35
C SER A 198 16.49 -24.62 -14.15
N VAL A 199 16.97 -25.86 -14.24
CA VAL A 199 18.38 -26.23 -14.10
C VAL A 199 18.81 -26.98 -15.34
N ASN A 200 19.82 -26.47 -16.04
CA ASN A 200 20.35 -27.04 -17.28
C ASN A 200 19.30 -27.31 -18.37
N GLY A 201 18.19 -26.55 -18.36
CA GLY A 201 17.06 -26.68 -19.29
C GLY A 201 15.89 -27.53 -18.77
N ASP A 202 16.08 -28.29 -17.68
CA ASP A 202 15.00 -29.05 -17.04
C ASP A 202 14.25 -28.16 -16.05
N THR A 203 12.93 -28.04 -16.20
CA THR A 203 12.08 -27.17 -15.36
C THR A 203 11.20 -27.99 -14.42
N THR A 204 11.13 -27.57 -13.15
CA THR A 204 10.22 -28.16 -12.17
C THR A 204 9.63 -27.09 -11.24
N VAL A 205 8.45 -27.37 -10.69
CA VAL A 205 7.79 -26.52 -9.69
C VAL A 205 8.04 -27.11 -8.30
N ILE A 206 8.74 -26.35 -7.48
CA ILE A 206 9.03 -26.73 -6.09
C ILE A 206 7.90 -26.22 -5.21
N ASN A 207 7.25 -27.14 -4.51
CA ASN A 207 6.18 -26.83 -3.55
C ASN A 207 6.72 -26.97 -2.13
N ILE A 208 6.65 -25.87 -1.38
CA ILE A 208 7.03 -25.82 0.03
C ILE A 208 5.80 -26.18 0.87
N PRO A 209 5.97 -27.01 1.93
CA PRO A 209 4.87 -27.30 2.85
C PRO A 209 4.31 -26.04 3.51
N ASP A 210 3.05 -26.11 3.90
CA ASP A 210 2.39 -24.99 4.60
C ASP A 210 2.95 -24.86 6.03
N GLY A 211 3.21 -23.63 6.47
CA GLY A 211 3.70 -23.40 7.82
C GLY A 211 4.34 -22.04 8.05
N ASN A 212 4.85 -21.90 9.27
CA ASN A 212 5.65 -20.76 9.70
C ASN A 212 7.10 -21.19 9.83
N TYR A 213 7.99 -20.46 9.16
CA TYR A 213 9.40 -20.77 9.10
C TYR A 213 10.21 -19.60 9.67
N ASN A 214 11.39 -19.89 10.20
CA ASN A 214 12.39 -18.86 10.43
C ASN A 214 13.30 -18.76 9.18
N GLN A 215 14.20 -17.78 9.18
CA GLN A 215 15.06 -17.49 8.04
C GLN A 215 15.98 -18.66 7.64
N ILE A 216 16.29 -19.58 8.56
CA ILE A 216 17.14 -20.75 8.31
C ILE A 216 16.29 -21.95 7.91
N THR A 217 15.21 -22.22 8.64
CA THR A 217 14.36 -23.39 8.41
C THR A 217 13.58 -23.30 7.11
N ILE A 218 13.33 -22.09 6.57
CA ILE A 218 12.77 -21.95 5.22
C ILE A 218 13.77 -22.43 4.15
N MET A 219 15.07 -22.16 4.33
CA MET A 219 16.11 -22.63 3.42
C MET A 219 16.25 -24.16 3.51
N ASP A 220 16.22 -24.71 4.72
CA ASP A 220 16.21 -26.16 4.92
C ASP A 220 14.99 -26.82 4.24
N ALA A 221 13.80 -26.21 4.35
CA ALA A 221 12.61 -26.70 3.69
C ALA A 221 12.74 -26.69 2.16
N ILE A 222 13.28 -25.61 1.58
CA ILE A 222 13.54 -25.51 0.13
C ILE A 222 14.54 -26.58 -0.31
N ASN A 223 15.68 -26.68 0.36
CA ASN A 223 16.75 -27.63 0.02
C ASN A 223 16.27 -29.09 0.14
N ASN A 224 15.44 -29.40 1.13
CA ASN A 224 14.81 -30.72 1.24
C ASN A 224 13.90 -31.02 0.03
N GLN A 225 13.11 -30.05 -0.44
CA GLN A 225 12.28 -30.25 -1.63
C GLN A 225 13.10 -30.38 -2.92
N LEU A 226 14.20 -29.62 -3.05
CA LEU A 226 15.15 -29.75 -4.16
C LEU A 226 15.83 -31.13 -4.17
N SER A 227 16.21 -31.64 -3.00
CA SER A 227 16.76 -32.99 -2.84
C SER A 227 15.76 -34.07 -3.29
N LEU A 228 14.48 -33.92 -2.90
CA LEU A 228 13.41 -34.83 -3.31
C LEU A 228 13.08 -34.75 -4.81
N ALA A 229 13.25 -33.58 -5.44
CA ALA A 229 13.11 -33.41 -6.88
C ALA A 229 14.21 -34.16 -7.68
N GLY A 230 15.32 -34.51 -7.03
CA GLY A 230 16.40 -35.30 -7.62
C GLY A 230 17.32 -34.49 -8.54
N SER A 231 18.19 -35.20 -9.27
CA SER A 231 19.11 -34.57 -10.22
C SER A 231 18.34 -33.99 -11.42
N PRO A 232 18.66 -32.77 -11.91
CA PRO A 232 19.80 -31.93 -11.50
C PRO A 232 19.50 -30.92 -10.37
N PHE A 233 18.27 -30.87 -9.85
CA PHE A 233 17.82 -29.87 -8.87
C PHE A 233 18.48 -30.00 -7.49
N ASN A 234 18.83 -31.23 -7.09
CA ASN A 234 19.49 -31.50 -5.80
C ASN A 234 20.89 -30.88 -5.65
N GLN A 235 21.48 -30.37 -6.74
CA GLN A 235 22.77 -29.67 -6.74
C GLN A 235 22.63 -28.18 -6.39
N VAL A 236 21.41 -27.64 -6.46
CA VAL A 236 21.12 -26.24 -6.11
C VAL A 236 20.95 -26.12 -4.60
N LEU A 237 21.60 -25.12 -4.02
CA LEU A 237 21.56 -24.80 -2.61
C LEU A 237 21.03 -23.39 -2.40
N PHE A 238 20.01 -23.28 -1.56
CA PHE A 238 19.54 -22.04 -0.98
C PHE A 238 20.14 -21.87 0.41
N THR A 239 20.70 -20.70 0.69
CA THR A 239 21.17 -20.34 2.02
C THR A 239 20.82 -18.89 2.32
N VAL A 240 20.89 -18.51 3.59
CA VAL A 240 20.69 -17.14 4.04
C VAL A 240 22.01 -16.61 4.58
N ASN A 241 22.36 -15.36 4.25
CA ASN A 241 23.56 -14.71 4.77
C ASN A 241 23.34 -14.28 6.22
N ILE A 242 23.33 -15.26 7.13
CA ILE A 242 23.26 -15.08 8.58
C ILE A 242 24.25 -16.05 9.23
N VAL A 243 25.06 -15.50 10.13
CA VAL A 243 26.05 -16.19 10.94
C VAL A 243 25.55 -16.20 12.38
N ASN A 244 25.58 -17.38 13.01
CA ASN A 244 25.18 -17.59 14.42
C ASN A 244 23.81 -16.99 14.78
N ASN A 245 22.87 -17.01 13.83
CA ASN A 245 21.51 -16.47 13.95
C ASN A 245 21.40 -14.96 14.26
N ASN A 246 22.50 -14.21 14.26
CA ASN A 246 22.52 -12.84 14.78
C ASN A 246 23.22 -11.83 13.87
N THR A 247 24.16 -12.23 13.01
CA THR A 247 24.96 -11.29 12.22
C THR A 247 24.94 -11.66 10.75
N GLY A 248 24.76 -10.69 9.85
CA GLY A 248 24.75 -10.93 8.41
C GLY A 248 23.83 -9.97 7.68
N THR A 249 23.77 -10.09 6.35
CA THR A 249 22.89 -9.24 5.55
C THR A 249 21.45 -9.72 5.53
N GLY A 250 21.17 -10.96 5.94
CA GLY A 250 19.83 -11.55 5.91
C GLY A 250 19.29 -11.82 4.51
N GLN A 251 20.12 -11.70 3.48
CA GLN A 251 19.77 -11.95 2.08
C GLN A 251 19.84 -13.45 1.76
N THR A 252 18.99 -13.89 0.83
CA THR A 252 19.04 -15.24 0.26
C THR A 252 20.17 -15.30 -0.77
N LEU A 253 20.96 -16.37 -0.70
CA LEU A 253 21.99 -16.73 -1.65
C LEU A 253 21.57 -18.07 -2.29
N VAL A 254 21.62 -18.12 -3.62
CA VAL A 254 21.30 -19.31 -4.41
C VAL A 254 22.49 -19.61 -5.31
N GLY A 255 22.89 -20.87 -5.37
CA GLY A 255 23.94 -21.33 -6.27
C GLY A 255 24.08 -22.84 -6.24
N PHE A 256 25.07 -23.37 -6.95
CA PHE A 256 25.38 -24.79 -6.95
C PHE A 256 26.33 -25.15 -5.80
N SER A 257 26.13 -26.33 -5.19
CA SER A 257 27.05 -26.87 -4.18
C SER A 257 28.42 -27.23 -4.77
N ASP A 258 28.43 -27.70 -6.02
CA ASP A 258 29.63 -28.07 -6.77
C ASP A 258 29.63 -27.38 -8.15
N LEU A 259 30.71 -26.67 -8.48
CA LEU A 259 30.85 -25.91 -9.74
C LEU A 259 31.37 -26.75 -10.92
N SER A 260 31.02 -28.04 -11.00
CA SER A 260 31.51 -28.91 -12.08
C SER A 260 30.62 -28.84 -13.33
N GLY A 261 31.17 -28.39 -14.47
CA GLY A 261 30.49 -28.36 -15.77
C GLY A 261 29.78 -27.05 -16.14
N ASN A 262 29.16 -27.03 -17.33
CA ASN A 262 28.35 -25.90 -17.82
C ASN A 262 26.96 -25.97 -17.17
N GLN A 263 26.85 -25.44 -15.96
CA GLN A 263 25.59 -25.41 -15.23
C GLN A 263 24.86 -24.08 -15.47
N SER A 264 23.54 -24.10 -15.57
CA SER A 264 22.71 -22.90 -15.66
C SER A 264 21.52 -23.03 -14.72
N ILE A 265 21.21 -21.95 -14.01
CA ILE A 265 20.07 -21.88 -13.09
C ILE A 265 19.20 -20.68 -13.45
N GLU A 266 17.91 -20.91 -13.52
CA GLU A 266 16.88 -19.89 -13.66
C GLU A 266 15.86 -20.05 -12.54
N LEU A 267 15.54 -18.93 -11.88
CA LEU A 267 14.49 -18.86 -10.85
C LEU A 267 13.31 -18.09 -11.41
N ASN A 268 12.13 -18.71 -11.40
CA ASN A 268 10.89 -18.09 -11.83
C ASN A 268 9.88 -18.09 -10.68
N PHE A 269 9.71 -16.91 -10.07
CA PHE A 269 8.74 -16.65 -9.01
C PHE A 269 7.40 -16.14 -9.54
N GLN A 270 7.32 -15.85 -10.84
CA GLN A 270 6.12 -15.36 -11.51
C GLN A 270 5.27 -16.50 -12.11
N ALA A 271 5.77 -17.73 -12.11
CA ALA A 271 4.99 -18.89 -12.53
C ALA A 271 3.78 -19.14 -11.60
N ASP A 272 2.78 -19.85 -12.11
CA ASP A 272 1.69 -20.44 -11.36
C ASP A 272 2.08 -21.82 -10.80
N ARG A 273 1.14 -22.47 -10.11
CA ARG A 273 1.34 -23.78 -9.48
C ARG A 273 1.61 -24.91 -10.50
N SER A 274 1.27 -24.70 -11.76
CA SER A 274 1.51 -25.61 -12.87
C SER A 274 2.78 -25.29 -13.64
N GLY A 275 3.50 -24.21 -13.28
CA GLY A 275 4.72 -23.77 -13.95
C GLY A 275 4.48 -22.87 -15.17
N LEU A 276 3.25 -22.36 -15.36
CA LEU A 276 2.88 -21.45 -16.44
C LEU A 276 3.02 -19.99 -16.00
N ASP A 277 3.20 -19.07 -16.94
CA ASP A 277 3.32 -17.64 -16.63
C ASP A 277 2.06 -17.07 -15.97
N ASP A 278 2.20 -16.50 -14.76
CA ASP A 278 1.15 -15.76 -14.07
C ASP A 278 1.52 -14.28 -13.89
N LYS A 279 1.00 -13.46 -14.80
CA LYS A 279 1.21 -12.00 -14.79
C LYS A 279 0.13 -11.24 -14.02
N ASN A 280 -0.91 -11.93 -13.56
CA ASN A 280 -2.07 -11.29 -12.91
C ASN A 280 -1.83 -11.16 -11.40
N THR A 281 -1.16 -12.13 -10.80
CA THR A 281 -0.85 -12.07 -9.37
C THR A 281 0.31 -11.09 -9.11
N PRO A 282 0.12 -10.09 -8.24
CA PRO A 282 1.19 -9.19 -7.85
C PRO A 282 2.38 -9.95 -7.25
N LEU A 283 3.60 -9.59 -7.67
CA LEU A 283 4.85 -10.19 -7.18
C LEU A 283 4.98 -10.22 -5.64
N PRO A 284 4.53 -9.21 -4.88
CA PRO A 284 4.59 -9.26 -3.41
C PRO A 284 3.85 -10.42 -2.76
N LEU A 285 2.89 -11.04 -3.47
CA LEU A 285 2.13 -12.18 -2.97
C LEU A 285 2.79 -13.52 -3.34
N LYS A 286 3.83 -13.53 -4.18
CA LYS A 286 4.54 -14.74 -4.62
C LYS A 286 5.66 -15.10 -3.63
N PHE A 287 6.04 -16.38 -3.64
CA PHE A 287 7.04 -16.91 -2.70
C PHE A 287 8.40 -16.21 -2.76
N GLY A 288 8.85 -15.78 -3.94
CA GLY A 288 10.13 -15.08 -4.10
C GLY A 288 10.23 -13.80 -3.28
N TRP A 289 9.12 -13.10 -3.06
CA TRP A 289 9.10 -11.87 -2.28
C TRP A 289 9.49 -12.09 -0.81
N LEU A 290 9.01 -13.20 -0.23
CA LEU A 290 9.33 -13.66 1.11
C LEU A 290 10.83 -13.96 1.27
N LEU A 291 11.46 -14.49 0.22
CA LEU A 291 12.90 -14.75 0.17
C LEU A 291 13.75 -13.48 -0.10
N GLY A 292 13.11 -12.33 -0.29
CA GLY A 292 13.79 -11.06 -0.55
C GLY A 292 14.02 -10.74 -2.02
N PHE A 293 13.61 -11.61 -2.96
CA PHE A 293 13.72 -11.34 -4.39
C PHE A 293 12.67 -10.30 -4.83
N ARG A 294 13.04 -9.42 -5.76
CA ARG A 294 12.17 -8.32 -6.25
C ARG A 294 11.80 -8.42 -7.72
N ASN A 295 12.54 -9.22 -8.49
CA ASN A 295 12.21 -9.52 -9.88
C ASN A 295 11.39 -10.82 -9.97
N GLY A 296 10.53 -10.93 -10.98
CA GLY A 296 9.73 -12.14 -11.20
C GLY A 296 10.56 -13.32 -11.69
N ILE A 297 11.58 -13.04 -12.51
CA ILE A 297 12.40 -14.06 -13.18
C ILE A 297 13.87 -13.65 -13.07
N TYR A 298 14.73 -14.61 -12.74
CA TYR A 298 16.19 -14.46 -12.66
C TYR A 298 16.86 -15.44 -13.63
N VAL A 299 17.60 -14.90 -14.59
CA VAL A 299 18.26 -15.65 -15.67
C VAL A 299 19.70 -15.16 -15.87
N ASN A 300 20.48 -15.94 -16.62
CA ASN A 300 21.83 -15.60 -17.10
C ASN A 300 22.88 -15.42 -16.00
N ASN A 301 22.70 -16.04 -14.83
CA ASN A 301 23.73 -16.11 -13.80
C ASN A 301 23.84 -17.52 -13.20
N LEU A 302 25.01 -17.84 -12.64
CA LEU A 302 25.29 -19.10 -11.94
C LEU A 302 24.90 -19.06 -10.47
N ASN A 303 24.79 -17.84 -9.93
CA ASN A 303 24.38 -17.59 -8.56
C ASN A 303 23.48 -16.35 -8.51
N TYR A 304 22.59 -16.31 -7.53
CA TYR A 304 21.71 -15.17 -7.30
C TYR A 304 21.76 -14.75 -5.84
N VAL A 305 21.74 -13.44 -5.62
CA VAL A 305 21.61 -12.81 -4.31
C VAL A 305 20.33 -12.00 -4.32
N SER A 306 19.49 -12.18 -3.31
CA SER A 306 18.25 -11.41 -3.20
C SER A 306 18.52 -9.93 -2.95
N GLU A 307 17.71 -9.04 -3.54
CA GLU A 307 17.86 -7.60 -3.35
C GLU A 307 17.41 -7.15 -1.95
N GLY A 308 16.44 -7.85 -1.38
CA GLY A 308 15.93 -7.66 -0.02
C GLY A 308 16.35 -8.77 0.94
N VAL A 309 15.98 -8.56 2.20
CA VAL A 309 16.13 -9.55 3.28
C VAL A 309 15.02 -10.58 3.24
N VAL A 310 15.30 -11.77 3.77
CA VAL A 310 14.28 -12.80 4.02
C VAL A 310 13.34 -12.32 5.12
N ASP A 311 12.06 -12.22 4.80
CA ASP A 311 11.01 -11.76 5.72
C ASP A 311 9.95 -12.84 5.91
N THR A 312 10.09 -13.62 6.98
CA THR A 312 9.13 -14.66 7.37
C THR A 312 8.15 -14.20 8.45
N THR A 313 8.05 -12.88 8.71
CA THR A 313 7.22 -12.35 9.81
C THR A 313 5.72 -12.44 9.52
N GLY A 314 5.31 -12.41 8.24
CA GLY A 314 3.91 -12.48 7.84
C GLY A 314 3.17 -11.14 7.92
N PRO A 315 1.83 -11.15 8.01
CA PRO A 315 1.05 -9.92 8.10
C PRO A 315 1.40 -9.14 9.38
N LYS A 316 1.61 -7.84 9.25
CA LYS A 316 2.03 -6.97 10.38
C LYS A 316 0.85 -6.46 11.20
N TYR A 317 -0.34 -6.45 10.59
CA TYR A 317 -1.57 -6.03 11.23
C TYR A 317 -2.76 -6.68 10.54
N LEU A 318 -3.87 -6.74 11.26
CA LEU A 318 -5.17 -7.20 10.77
C LEU A 318 -6.20 -6.09 10.92
N TYR A 319 -7.24 -6.15 10.09
CA TYR A 319 -8.42 -5.32 10.22
C TYR A 319 -9.58 -6.15 10.73
N LEU A 320 -10.25 -5.64 11.77
CA LEU A 320 -11.56 -6.16 12.17
C LEU A 320 -12.64 -5.37 11.45
N VAL A 321 -13.41 -6.08 10.65
CA VAL A 321 -14.56 -5.58 9.92
C VAL A 321 -15.83 -6.09 10.58
N ILE A 322 -16.76 -5.18 10.85
CA ILE A 322 -18.07 -5.52 11.37
C ILE A 322 -19.10 -4.81 10.53
N ASP A 323 -19.86 -5.55 9.74
CA ASP A 323 -21.04 -5.04 9.06
C ASP A 323 -22.28 -5.31 9.91
N ASP A 324 -22.98 -4.25 10.26
CA ASP A 324 -24.21 -4.28 11.05
C ASP A 324 -25.46 -4.04 10.19
N TYR A 325 -25.29 -3.96 8.86
CA TYR A 325 -26.33 -3.70 7.86
C TYR A 325 -27.02 -2.33 7.99
N ASN A 326 -26.48 -1.39 8.78
CA ASN A 326 -26.98 -0.02 8.85
C ASN A 326 -26.19 0.90 7.93
N ASN A 327 -26.92 1.68 7.12
CA ASN A 327 -26.33 2.69 6.23
C ASN A 327 -26.18 4.08 6.89
N ASN A 328 -26.86 4.30 8.02
CA ASN A 328 -26.82 5.58 8.75
C ASN A 328 -25.61 5.65 9.69
N VAL A 329 -24.43 5.41 9.14
CA VAL A 329 -23.18 5.24 9.87
C VAL A 329 -22.09 6.14 9.29
N ASN A 330 -21.26 6.70 10.18
CA ASN A 330 -20.00 7.29 9.78
C ASN A 330 -18.86 6.30 10.00
N ASN A 331 -18.23 5.86 8.92
CA ASN A 331 -17.04 5.01 8.98
C ASN A 331 -15.80 5.91 9.02
N TYR A 332 -15.13 5.97 10.17
CA TYR A 332 -13.93 6.80 10.34
C TYR A 332 -12.63 6.12 9.91
N PHE A 333 -12.67 4.80 9.69
CA PHE A 333 -11.48 4.02 9.37
C PHE A 333 -11.40 3.75 7.86
N TYR A 334 -10.43 4.38 7.19
CA TYR A 334 -10.16 4.19 5.77
C TYR A 334 -8.80 3.53 5.57
N SER A 335 -8.76 2.46 4.78
CA SER A 335 -7.51 1.80 4.37
C SER A 335 -7.31 2.01 2.87
N ALA A 336 -6.10 2.42 2.47
CA ALA A 336 -5.72 2.60 1.08
C ALA A 336 -5.28 1.26 0.47
N PHE A 337 -6.24 0.36 0.22
CA PHE A 337 -5.94 -0.90 -0.46
C PHE A 337 -5.75 -0.68 -1.96
N ASN A 338 -4.78 -1.37 -2.56
CA ASN A 338 -4.50 -1.28 -3.99
C ASN A 338 -5.65 -1.84 -4.87
N SER A 339 -6.53 -2.66 -4.29
CA SER A 339 -7.61 -3.38 -4.98
C SER A 339 -9.01 -3.13 -4.40
N SER A 340 -9.19 -2.27 -3.40
CA SER A 340 -10.50 -2.07 -2.79
C SER A 340 -10.87 -0.59 -2.65
N ILE A 341 -11.74 -0.14 -3.56
CA ILE A 341 -12.45 1.15 -3.53
C ILE A 341 -13.62 1.10 -2.51
N LEU A 342 -13.86 -0.07 -1.89
CA LEU A 342 -14.98 -0.30 -0.99
C LEU A 342 -14.62 -0.02 0.47
N ASN A 343 -15.50 0.77 1.11
CA ASN A 343 -15.49 1.03 2.54
C ASN A 343 -15.98 -0.23 3.27
N ASN A 344 -15.04 -1.06 3.72
CA ASN A 344 -15.34 -2.37 4.31
C ASN A 344 -15.82 -2.31 5.76
N ASN A 345 -16.50 -1.24 6.23
CA ASN A 345 -17.03 -1.20 7.60
C ASN A 345 -15.97 -1.59 8.67
N ILE A 346 -14.74 -1.09 8.52
CA ILE A 346 -13.61 -1.40 9.40
C ILE A 346 -13.82 -0.69 10.75
N ILE A 347 -13.71 -1.44 11.85
CA ILE A 347 -13.83 -0.92 13.22
C ILE A 347 -12.46 -0.74 13.89
N ALA A 348 -11.47 -1.56 13.53
CA ALA A 348 -10.17 -1.54 14.18
C ALA A 348 -9.02 -2.01 13.28
N ARG A 349 -7.84 -1.43 13.51
CA ARG A 349 -6.56 -1.98 13.06
C ARG A 349 -5.81 -2.56 14.25
N ILE A 350 -5.49 -3.84 14.16
CA ILE A 350 -4.89 -4.65 15.22
C ILE A 350 -3.46 -4.94 14.81
N ALA A 351 -2.47 -4.35 15.49
CA ALA A 351 -1.07 -4.64 15.19
C ALA A 351 -0.72 -6.05 15.68
N LEU A 352 -0.01 -6.84 14.87
CA LEU A 352 0.42 -8.17 15.29
C LEU A 352 1.82 -8.06 15.92
N THR A 353 1.88 -8.25 17.23
CA THR A 353 3.13 -8.12 18.02
C THR A 353 3.59 -9.45 18.65
N SER A 354 2.82 -10.52 18.50
CA SER A 354 3.13 -11.83 19.08
C SER A 354 3.89 -12.73 18.11
N ASN A 355 4.69 -13.64 18.65
CA ASN A 355 5.34 -14.69 17.89
C ASN A 355 4.30 -15.65 17.27
N THR A 356 4.67 -16.30 16.17
CA THR A 356 3.86 -17.35 15.54
C THR A 356 3.49 -18.45 16.54
N PHE A 357 2.27 -18.99 16.42
CA PHE A 357 1.70 -20.01 17.32
C PHE A 357 1.44 -19.53 18.75
N SER A 358 1.30 -18.22 18.95
CA SER A 358 0.92 -17.63 20.23
C SER A 358 -0.52 -17.11 20.19
N ILE A 359 -1.07 -16.77 21.36
CA ILE A 359 -2.32 -16.03 21.45
C ILE A 359 -1.98 -14.55 21.62
N LEU A 360 -2.36 -13.74 20.64
CA LEU A 360 -2.28 -12.30 20.73
C LEU A 360 -3.44 -11.81 21.60
N GLN A 361 -3.13 -11.27 22.78
CA GLN A 361 -4.09 -10.58 23.64
C GLN A 361 -3.79 -9.09 23.58
N GLN A 362 -4.75 -8.29 23.11
CA GLN A 362 -4.60 -6.84 23.06
C GLN A 362 -5.72 -6.12 23.80
N ASN A 363 -5.29 -5.23 24.68
CA ASN A 363 -6.12 -4.28 25.40
C ASN A 363 -5.72 -2.86 24.97
N ASN A 364 -6.63 -1.89 25.15
CA ASN A 364 -6.63 -0.49 24.70
C ASN A 364 -5.31 0.25 24.38
N SER A 365 -4.15 -0.08 24.98
CA SER A 365 -2.88 0.61 24.71
C SER A 365 -2.23 0.27 23.37
N ALA A 366 -2.57 -0.86 22.73
CA ALA A 366 -2.00 -1.28 21.44
C ALA A 366 -3.01 -1.24 20.27
N LEU A 367 -4.27 -0.95 20.57
CA LEU A 367 -5.39 -0.95 19.61
C LEU A 367 -5.61 0.46 19.07
N ILE A 368 -5.47 0.65 17.77
CA ILE A 368 -5.93 1.88 17.10
C ILE A 368 -7.39 1.64 16.72
N THR A 369 -8.30 2.06 17.60
CA THR A 369 -9.76 1.98 17.36
C THR A 369 -10.34 3.38 17.26
N THR A 370 -11.13 3.60 16.22
CA THR A 370 -11.98 4.79 16.10
C THR A 370 -13.41 4.34 16.34
N PRO A 371 -14.12 4.92 17.33
CA PRO A 371 -15.51 4.55 17.57
C PRO A 371 -16.34 4.84 16.31
N ARG A 372 -17.17 3.88 15.92
CA ARG A 372 -18.20 4.06 14.89
C ARG A 372 -19.38 4.80 15.52
N ASP A 373 -19.70 5.97 14.97
CA ASP A 373 -20.87 6.75 15.39
C ASP A 373 -22.01 6.55 14.38
N TYR A 374 -23.22 6.37 14.90
CA TYR A 374 -24.43 6.33 14.10
C TYR A 374 -25.08 7.71 14.06
N PHE A 375 -25.66 8.09 12.92
CA PHE A 375 -26.36 9.38 12.76
C PHE A 375 -27.73 9.44 13.46
N GLY A 376 -28.09 8.37 14.16
CA GLY A 376 -29.27 8.24 15.02
C GLY A 376 -29.20 6.91 15.79
N PRO A 377 -30.05 6.70 16.80
CA PRO A 377 -30.12 5.42 17.48
C PRO A 377 -30.52 4.30 16.50
N VAL A 378 -29.72 3.23 16.47
CA VAL A 378 -29.96 2.03 15.65
C VAL A 378 -30.12 0.80 16.53
N ASP A 379 -30.75 -0.23 15.98
CA ASP A 379 -30.92 -1.52 16.64
C ASP A 379 -29.97 -2.55 16.00
N LEU A 380 -29.19 -3.25 16.83
CA LEU A 380 -28.24 -4.26 16.38
C LEU A 380 -28.73 -5.66 16.72
N LYS A 381 -28.92 -6.48 15.67
CA LYS A 381 -29.32 -7.89 15.79
C LYS A 381 -28.42 -8.84 15.02
N ASN A 382 -28.19 -8.56 13.74
CA ASN A 382 -27.36 -9.41 12.88
C ASN A 382 -26.07 -8.66 12.58
N LEU A 383 -24.94 -9.34 12.73
CA LEU A 383 -23.62 -8.79 12.41
C LEU A 383 -22.89 -9.76 11.48
N ASN A 384 -22.24 -9.24 10.45
CA ASN A 384 -21.21 -9.96 9.70
C ASN A 384 -19.84 -9.54 10.25
N ILE A 385 -19.02 -10.52 10.62
CA ILE A 385 -17.70 -10.30 11.20
C ILE A 385 -16.67 -10.86 10.25
N GLN A 386 -15.68 -10.02 9.89
CA GLN A 386 -14.56 -10.43 9.07
C GLN A 386 -13.23 -9.99 9.66
N LEU A 387 -12.23 -10.86 9.56
CA LEU A 387 -10.85 -10.56 9.91
C LEU A 387 -10.02 -10.53 8.61
N LEU A 388 -9.52 -9.34 8.27
CA LEU A 388 -8.80 -9.11 7.01
C LEU A 388 -7.31 -8.88 7.27
N ASP A 389 -6.48 -9.31 6.32
CA ASP A 389 -5.04 -9.04 6.29
C ASP A 389 -4.73 -7.62 5.75
N GLU A 390 -3.44 -7.28 5.68
CA GLU A 390 -2.94 -6.00 5.17
C GLU A 390 -3.28 -5.74 3.69
N TYR A 391 -3.66 -6.78 2.94
CA TYR A 391 -4.10 -6.72 1.54
C TYR A 391 -5.64 -6.73 1.40
N GLY A 392 -6.38 -6.78 2.51
CA GLY A 392 -7.85 -6.81 2.53
C GLY A 392 -8.45 -8.19 2.25
N ARG A 393 -7.66 -9.27 2.32
CA ARG A 393 -8.12 -10.66 2.15
C ARG A 393 -8.53 -11.24 3.48
N VAL A 394 -9.53 -12.12 3.49
CA VAL A 394 -9.92 -12.86 4.70
C VAL A 394 -8.77 -13.76 5.14
N ILE A 395 -8.33 -13.62 6.39
CA ILE A 395 -7.25 -14.43 6.94
C ILE A 395 -7.73 -15.83 7.31
N ASP A 396 -6.93 -16.84 7.01
CA ASP A 396 -7.17 -18.21 7.48
C ASP A 396 -6.50 -18.44 8.84
N LEU A 397 -7.31 -18.71 9.87
CA LEU A 397 -6.84 -19.02 11.23
C LEU A 397 -6.57 -20.51 11.45
N ASN A 398 -6.60 -21.35 10.40
CA ASN A 398 -6.36 -22.78 10.48
C ASN A 398 -7.30 -23.49 11.45
N ASN A 399 -8.61 -23.24 11.29
CA ASN A 399 -9.69 -23.76 12.14
C ASN A 399 -9.62 -23.34 13.62
N MET A 400 -8.87 -22.29 13.93
CA MET A 400 -8.83 -21.71 15.27
C MET A 400 -9.85 -20.58 15.41
N ASP A 401 -10.30 -20.40 16.64
CA ASP A 401 -11.32 -19.42 17.01
C ASP A 401 -10.70 -18.19 17.69
N PHE A 402 -11.39 -17.05 17.59
CA PHE A 402 -11.01 -15.80 18.22
C PHE A 402 -12.19 -15.15 18.95
N SER A 403 -11.90 -14.30 19.92
CA SER A 403 -12.91 -13.54 20.67
C SER A 403 -12.60 -12.06 20.71
N PHE A 404 -13.63 -11.25 20.90
CA PHE A 404 -13.49 -9.82 21.06
C PHE A 404 -14.66 -9.21 21.82
N CYS A 405 -14.42 -8.05 22.41
CA CYS A 405 -15.41 -7.31 23.18
C CYS A 405 -15.67 -5.93 22.54
N LEU A 406 -16.94 -5.64 22.27
CA LEU A 406 -17.41 -4.34 21.82
C LEU A 406 -18.00 -3.56 22.99
N THR A 407 -17.64 -2.29 23.12
CA THR A 407 -18.38 -1.35 23.97
C THR A 407 -19.38 -0.58 23.11
N LEU A 408 -20.65 -0.68 23.48
CA LEU A 408 -21.77 0.00 22.86
C LEU A 408 -22.27 1.11 23.78
N SER A 409 -22.49 2.30 23.23
CA SER A 409 -23.22 3.36 23.93
C SER A 409 -24.66 3.34 23.45
N THR A 410 -25.61 3.13 24.36
CA THR A 410 -27.05 3.10 24.02
C THR A 410 -27.79 4.24 24.73
N ILE A 411 -28.81 4.81 24.08
CA ILE A 411 -29.67 5.79 24.73
C ILE A 411 -30.46 5.10 25.85
N TYR A 412 -30.50 5.77 27.00
CA TYR A 412 -31.30 5.36 28.13
C TYR A 412 -32.56 6.23 28.16
N ASP A 413 -33.70 5.62 27.83
CA ASP A 413 -35.01 6.21 28.11
C ASP A 413 -35.38 5.88 29.57
N LEU A 414 -35.81 6.92 30.30
CA LEU A 414 -36.24 6.84 31.70
C LEU A 414 -37.65 6.26 31.83
#